data_AF-A0A0S3TR67-F1
#
_entry.id   AF-A0A0S3TR67-F1
#
_cell.length_a   1.000
_cell.length_b   1.000
_cell.length_c   1.000
_cell.angle_alpha   90.00
_cell.angle_beta   90.00
_cell.angle_gamma   90.00
#
_symmetry.space_group_name_H-M   'P 1'
#
loop_
_entity.id
_entity.type
_entity.pdbx_description
1 polymer ?
#
loop_
_entity_poly.entity_id
_entity_poly.type
_entity_poly.pdbx_seq_one_letter_code
_entity_poly.pdbx_strand_id
1 'polypeptide(L)'
;MKNHTIYQTPIDKLLTLGDCHKITNEYNYIAELGLDTEHIPGLISMAIDQKLNSADSASLEAWGAIHACRALGQLRAEAAIEPLMQLFHKLEDSDWVNEEMPKIYGMFGEVAIPRLKAYLADESHGIFPRITAIHSLEEICKQHPNTRQKCIAALTQQLKSFAQNPHELNGFIVASLIELQAVESAAVIKSAFLAQSVPDEITGTWDNVCDSLGINSDKIALFTDINLDEVSQLGDISTDEMTQTQEIADSKETQLQDVITDEVTQLEDVSQTQEISFKKKQPDQITTDELENLAITSDDLQLIEDVTMDVEQLHKVETKTDEQKQSSDIDNRETEATQLKSEVDNQTVTASVKQPLSKGFGGFATSQGKAKTNKKKKR
;
A
#
# COMPACT_ATOMS: atom_id res chain seq x y z
N MET A 1 0.02 -23.42 31.17
CA MET A 1 0.20 -22.29 32.13
C MET A 1 -0.52 -21.11 31.51
N LYS A 2 -1.53 -20.54 32.19
CA LYS A 2 -2.44 -19.53 31.63
C LYS A 2 -1.67 -18.24 31.32
N ASN A 3 -1.44 -17.94 30.04
CA ASN A 3 -0.88 -16.65 29.58
C ASN A 3 -1.95 -15.54 29.52
N HIS A 4 -3.15 -15.78 30.06
CA HIS A 4 -4.30 -14.87 30.00
C HIS A 4 -4.11 -13.54 30.75
N THR A 5 -2.94 -13.26 31.34
CA THR A 5 -2.75 -12.12 32.25
C THR A 5 -2.20 -10.85 31.57
N ILE A 6 -1.77 -10.92 30.30
CA ILE A 6 -1.18 -9.75 29.61
C ILE A 6 -2.22 -8.98 28.79
N TYR A 7 -3.17 -9.69 28.17
CA TYR A 7 -4.19 -9.08 27.33
C TYR A 7 -5.47 -8.83 28.13
N GLN A 8 -6.02 -7.63 28.01
CA GLN A 8 -7.28 -7.25 28.68
C GLN A 8 -8.48 -7.59 27.80
N THR A 9 -9.65 -7.77 28.41
CA THR A 9 -10.92 -7.90 27.68
C THR A 9 -11.19 -6.64 26.85
N PRO A 10 -11.69 -6.78 25.60
CA PRO A 10 -12.12 -8.01 24.92
C PRO A 10 -11.03 -8.72 24.10
N ILE A 11 -9.78 -8.25 24.11
CA ILE A 11 -8.67 -8.79 23.32
C ILE A 11 -8.33 -10.24 23.73
N ASP A 12 -8.36 -10.54 25.03
CA ASP A 12 -8.10 -11.88 25.56
C ASP A 12 -9.03 -12.96 24.99
N LYS A 13 -10.25 -12.61 24.56
CA LYS A 13 -11.20 -13.52 23.92
C LYS A 13 -10.64 -14.14 22.63
N LEU A 14 -9.74 -13.45 21.91
CA LEU A 14 -9.11 -13.94 20.69
C LEU A 14 -8.29 -15.23 20.93
N LEU A 15 -7.77 -15.41 22.16
CA LEU A 15 -7.03 -16.61 22.57
C LEU A 15 -7.92 -17.85 22.69
N THR A 16 -9.25 -17.69 22.63
CA THR A 16 -10.22 -18.77 22.84
C THR A 16 -10.89 -19.26 21.56
N LEU A 17 -10.71 -18.54 20.45
CA LEU A 17 -11.37 -18.80 19.17
C LEU A 17 -10.84 -20.07 18.47
N GLY A 18 -9.56 -20.40 18.68
CA GLY A 18 -8.95 -21.60 18.13
C GLY A 18 -8.64 -21.50 16.64
N ASP A 19 -8.60 -22.64 15.95
CA ASP A 19 -8.12 -22.72 14.57
C ASP A 19 -8.82 -21.75 13.60
N CYS A 20 -8.04 -20.82 13.03
CA CYS A 20 -8.56 -19.75 12.18
C CYS A 20 -9.11 -20.23 10.84
N HIS A 21 -8.79 -21.45 10.40
CA HIS A 21 -9.34 -22.04 9.17
C HIS A 21 -10.79 -22.51 9.35
N LYS A 22 -11.20 -22.76 10.60
CA LYS A 22 -12.58 -23.13 10.92
C LYS A 22 -13.49 -21.91 11.05
N ILE A 23 -12.88 -20.74 11.18
CA ILE A 23 -13.56 -19.45 11.22
C ILE A 23 -13.53 -18.87 9.82
N THR A 24 -14.70 -18.76 9.19
CA THR A 24 -14.81 -18.22 7.84
C THR A 24 -14.28 -16.79 7.79
N ASN A 25 -13.83 -16.35 6.62
CA ASN A 25 -13.37 -14.96 6.41
C ASN A 25 -14.47 -13.90 6.67
N GLU A 26 -15.72 -14.33 6.81
CA GLU A 26 -16.89 -13.50 7.12
C GLU A 26 -17.03 -13.21 8.62
N TYR A 27 -16.25 -13.86 9.50
CA TYR A 27 -16.33 -13.61 10.94
C TYR A 27 -15.95 -12.17 11.27
N ASN A 28 -16.88 -11.43 11.87
CA ASN A 28 -16.73 -10.02 12.18
C ASN A 28 -16.18 -9.85 13.61
N TYR A 29 -14.86 -9.76 13.76
CA TYR A 29 -14.20 -9.64 15.07
C TYR A 29 -14.65 -8.38 15.81
N ILE A 30 -14.94 -7.29 15.09
CA ILE A 30 -15.43 -6.02 15.65
C ILE A 30 -16.79 -6.24 16.32
N ALA A 31 -17.77 -6.74 15.57
CA ALA A 31 -19.14 -6.91 16.07
C ALA A 31 -19.24 -8.02 17.12
N GLU A 32 -18.58 -9.15 16.91
CA GLU A 32 -18.71 -10.33 17.76
C GLU A 32 -18.00 -10.17 19.12
N LEU A 33 -16.90 -9.41 19.16
CA LEU A 33 -16.10 -9.26 20.37
C LEU A 33 -16.21 -7.87 21.00
N GLY A 34 -16.79 -6.90 20.30
CA GLY A 34 -16.81 -5.50 20.71
C GLY A 34 -15.44 -4.84 20.61
N LEU A 35 -14.67 -5.18 19.56
CA LEU A 35 -13.36 -4.57 19.31
C LEU A 35 -13.54 -3.25 18.55
N ASP A 36 -12.77 -2.24 18.92
CA ASP A 36 -12.78 -0.92 18.30
C ASP A 36 -11.36 -0.31 18.25
N THR A 37 -11.26 0.97 17.91
CA THR A 37 -9.98 1.68 17.80
C THR A 37 -9.18 1.76 19.10
N GLU A 38 -9.83 1.76 20.28
CA GLU A 38 -9.13 1.81 21.57
C GLU A 38 -8.30 0.55 21.82
N HIS A 39 -8.67 -0.55 21.16
CA HIS A 39 -8.04 -1.85 21.30
C HIS A 39 -6.83 -2.05 20.37
N ILE A 40 -6.60 -1.15 19.40
CA ILE A 40 -5.53 -1.26 18.41
C ILE A 40 -4.15 -1.52 19.05
N PRO A 41 -3.69 -0.79 20.10
CA PRO A 41 -2.38 -1.05 20.69
C PRO A 41 -2.25 -2.46 21.27
N GLY A 42 -3.29 -2.96 21.94
CA GLY A 42 -3.30 -4.31 22.50
C GLY A 42 -3.36 -5.40 21.43
N LEU A 43 -4.11 -5.15 20.35
CA LEU A 43 -4.18 -6.04 19.18
C LEU A 43 -2.83 -6.12 18.46
N ILE A 44 -2.15 -4.98 18.26
CA ILE A 44 -0.79 -4.95 17.70
C ILE A 44 0.15 -5.77 18.59
N SER A 45 0.10 -5.57 19.92
CA SER A 45 0.92 -6.32 20.87
C SER A 45 0.69 -7.83 20.76
N MET A 46 -0.56 -8.28 20.62
CA MET A 46 -0.90 -9.70 20.47
C MET A 46 -0.42 -10.26 19.12
N ALA A 47 -0.63 -9.51 18.05
CA ALA A 47 -0.28 -9.93 16.69
C ALA A 47 1.23 -10.20 16.54
N ILE A 48 2.07 -9.36 17.15
CA ILE A 48 3.54 -9.50 17.08
C ILE A 48 4.15 -10.29 18.25
N ASP A 49 3.33 -10.87 19.12
CA ASP A 49 3.81 -11.63 20.28
C ASP A 49 4.56 -12.89 19.82
N GLN A 50 5.87 -12.91 20.05
CA GLN A 50 6.72 -14.03 19.65
C GLN A 50 6.32 -15.35 20.31
N LYS A 51 5.81 -15.32 21.56
CA LYS A 51 5.41 -16.55 22.26
C LYS A 51 4.16 -17.15 21.65
N LEU A 52 3.20 -16.31 21.24
CA LEU A 52 1.99 -16.78 20.56
C LEU A 52 2.33 -17.28 19.15
N ASN A 53 3.13 -16.53 18.39
CA ASN A 53 3.54 -16.90 17.04
C ASN A 53 4.41 -18.17 16.99
N SER A 54 5.08 -18.53 18.10
CA SER A 54 5.87 -19.77 18.21
C SER A 54 5.18 -20.87 19.02
N ALA A 55 3.91 -20.69 19.39
CA ALA A 55 3.18 -21.68 20.17
C ALA A 55 2.81 -22.91 19.32
N ASP A 56 2.59 -24.04 20.00
CA ASP A 56 2.13 -25.27 19.36
C ASP A 56 0.78 -25.02 18.68
N SER A 57 0.68 -25.30 17.37
CA SER A 57 -0.53 -25.08 16.56
C SER A 57 -1.73 -25.91 17.03
N ALA A 58 -1.50 -26.96 17.83
CA ALA A 58 -2.56 -27.71 18.50
C ALA A 58 -3.21 -26.91 19.65
N SER A 59 -2.56 -25.86 20.16
CA SER A 59 -3.09 -25.01 21.22
C SER A 59 -3.99 -23.91 20.65
N LEU A 60 -5.08 -23.57 21.38
CA LEU A 60 -5.98 -22.49 20.99
C LEU A 60 -5.26 -21.13 20.97
N GLU A 61 -4.36 -20.90 21.93
CA GLU A 61 -3.63 -19.63 22.09
C GLU A 61 -2.72 -19.33 20.89
N ALA A 62 -2.22 -20.35 20.18
CA ALA A 62 -1.38 -20.18 18.97
C ALA A 62 -2.11 -19.40 17.86
N TRP A 63 -3.44 -19.46 17.83
CA TRP A 63 -4.26 -18.77 16.84
C TRP A 63 -4.61 -17.33 17.23
N GLY A 64 -4.34 -16.93 18.46
CA GLY A 64 -4.67 -15.58 18.96
C GLY A 64 -4.00 -14.46 18.16
N ALA A 65 -2.71 -14.62 17.83
CA ALA A 65 -1.96 -13.63 17.04
C ALA A 65 -2.58 -13.43 15.64
N ILE A 66 -2.98 -14.53 15.01
CA ILE A 66 -3.66 -14.57 13.72
C ILE A 66 -5.00 -13.82 13.79
N HIS A 67 -5.81 -14.11 14.80
CA HIS A 67 -7.09 -13.42 15.01
C HIS A 67 -6.91 -11.93 15.27
N ALA A 68 -5.88 -11.55 16.04
CA ALA A 68 -5.53 -10.15 16.24
C ALA A 68 -5.18 -9.45 14.93
N CYS A 69 -4.40 -10.11 14.04
CA CYS A 69 -4.09 -9.56 12.72
C CYS A 69 -5.35 -9.34 11.86
N ARG A 70 -6.27 -10.31 11.84
CA ARG A 70 -7.55 -10.17 11.12
C ARG A 70 -8.41 -9.04 11.68
N ALA A 71 -8.49 -8.91 13.01
CA ALA A 71 -9.20 -7.81 13.66
C ALA A 71 -8.58 -6.44 13.32
N LEU A 72 -7.25 -6.33 13.30
CA LEU A 72 -6.55 -5.11 12.88
C LEU A 72 -6.87 -4.73 11.43
N GLY A 73 -6.92 -5.72 10.53
CA GLY A 73 -7.34 -5.53 9.14
C GLY A 73 -8.77 -5.01 9.05
N GLN A 74 -9.73 -5.63 9.76
CA GLN A 74 -11.13 -5.17 9.78
C GLN A 74 -11.30 -3.76 10.35
N LEU A 75 -10.48 -3.40 11.35
CA LEU A 75 -10.43 -2.04 11.90
C LEU A 75 -9.75 -1.03 10.96
N ARG A 76 -9.13 -1.49 9.87
CA ARG A 76 -8.27 -0.69 8.98
C ARG A 76 -7.22 0.09 9.76
N ALA A 77 -6.63 -0.55 10.77
CA ALA A 77 -5.72 0.09 11.70
C ALA A 77 -4.37 0.44 11.03
N GLU A 78 -4.23 1.66 10.52
CA GLU A 78 -3.00 2.13 9.86
C GLU A 78 -1.75 1.96 10.73
N ALA A 79 -1.88 2.18 12.04
CA ALA A 79 -0.81 1.99 13.02
C ALA A 79 -0.26 0.56 13.08
N ALA A 80 -0.99 -0.43 12.55
CA ALA A 80 -0.57 -1.83 12.51
C ALA A 80 0.24 -2.20 11.26
N ILE A 81 0.26 -1.37 10.21
CA ILE A 81 0.92 -1.69 8.94
C ILE A 81 2.39 -2.04 9.19
N GLU A 82 3.18 -1.12 9.74
CA GLU A 82 4.61 -1.38 9.99
C GLU A 82 4.88 -2.49 11.03
N PRO A 83 4.18 -2.55 12.18
CA PRO A 83 4.35 -3.67 13.11
C PRO A 83 4.13 -5.05 12.47
N LEU A 84 3.08 -5.21 11.65
CA LEU A 84 2.78 -6.50 11.01
C LEU A 84 3.79 -6.85 9.91
N MET A 85 4.44 -5.87 9.25
CA MET A 85 5.52 -6.15 8.29
C MET A 85 6.68 -6.92 8.91
N GLN A 86 6.88 -6.81 10.23
CA GLN A 86 7.92 -7.58 10.91
C GLN A 86 7.70 -9.09 10.81
N LEU A 87 6.45 -9.53 10.67
CA LEU A 87 6.10 -10.93 10.56
C LEU A 87 6.57 -11.53 9.23
N PHE A 88 6.72 -10.72 8.18
CA PHE A 88 7.12 -11.21 6.85
C PHE A 88 8.46 -11.93 6.90
N HIS A 89 9.43 -11.37 7.62
CA HIS A 89 10.76 -11.96 7.79
C HIS A 89 10.90 -12.84 9.03
N LYS A 90 10.20 -12.50 10.14
CA LYS A 90 10.31 -13.30 11.38
C LYS A 90 9.69 -14.69 11.23
N LEU A 91 8.71 -14.83 10.35
CA LEU A 91 7.93 -16.04 10.15
C LEU A 91 7.86 -16.39 8.64
N GLU A 92 8.93 -16.15 7.89
CA GLU A 92 8.96 -16.37 6.42
C GLU A 92 8.65 -17.82 6.02
N ASP A 93 9.02 -18.79 6.87
CA ASP A 93 8.72 -20.22 6.70
C ASP A 93 7.28 -20.61 7.10
N SER A 94 6.47 -19.65 7.58
CA SER A 94 5.10 -19.90 8.01
C SER A 94 4.14 -19.74 6.83
N ASP A 95 3.47 -20.83 6.44
CA ASP A 95 2.42 -20.82 5.41
C ASP A 95 1.33 -19.78 5.72
N TRP A 96 1.00 -19.61 7.00
CA TRP A 96 0.05 -18.59 7.46
C TRP A 96 0.43 -17.17 7.00
N VAL A 97 1.71 -16.78 7.12
CA VAL A 97 2.14 -15.43 6.74
C VAL A 97 1.92 -15.21 5.25
N ASN A 98 2.25 -16.21 4.43
CA ASN A 98 2.13 -16.13 2.99
C ASN A 98 0.68 -16.13 2.51
N GLU A 99 -0.22 -16.82 3.21
CA GLU A 99 -1.63 -16.93 2.82
C GLU A 99 -2.50 -15.79 3.34
N GLU A 100 -2.17 -15.23 4.51
CA GLU A 100 -3.12 -14.39 5.25
C GLU A 100 -2.65 -12.95 5.42
N MET A 101 -1.34 -12.70 5.50
CA MET A 101 -0.86 -11.31 5.49
C MET A 101 -1.35 -10.58 4.24
N PRO A 102 -1.26 -11.12 3.01
CA PRO A 102 -1.81 -10.43 1.85
C PRO A 102 -3.26 -9.99 2.04
N LYS A 103 -4.13 -10.86 2.58
CA LYS A 103 -5.55 -10.55 2.84
C LYS A 103 -5.72 -9.43 3.85
N ILE A 104 -4.92 -9.43 4.92
CA ILE A 104 -4.92 -8.40 5.96
C ILE A 104 -4.48 -7.04 5.38
N TYR A 105 -3.44 -7.02 4.54
CA TYR A 105 -3.01 -5.80 3.86
C TYR A 105 -4.03 -5.33 2.83
N GLY A 106 -4.73 -6.26 2.18
CA GLY A 106 -5.92 -5.97 1.38
C GLY A 106 -6.97 -5.19 2.17
N MET A 107 -7.23 -5.55 3.42
CA MET A 107 -8.20 -4.85 4.28
C MET A 107 -7.73 -3.44 4.68
N PHE A 108 -6.41 -3.23 4.89
CA PHE A 108 -5.86 -1.88 5.08
C PHE A 108 -6.05 -1.02 3.83
N GLY A 109 -5.90 -1.62 2.65
CA GLY A 109 -6.13 -0.98 1.36
C GLY A 109 -5.03 0.01 0.98
N GLU A 110 -5.42 1.09 0.32
CA GLU A 110 -4.49 1.99 -0.38
C GLU A 110 -3.37 2.56 0.51
N VAL A 111 -3.69 2.86 1.78
CA VAL A 111 -2.75 3.46 2.74
C VAL A 111 -1.51 2.60 2.99
N ALA A 112 -1.59 1.28 2.76
CA ALA A 112 -0.45 0.38 2.92
C ALA A 112 0.51 0.35 1.73
N ILE A 113 0.09 0.80 0.54
CA ILE A 113 0.88 0.71 -0.70
C ILE A 113 2.27 1.36 -0.58
N PRO A 114 2.43 2.59 -0.04
CA PRO A 114 3.75 3.20 0.06
C PRO A 114 4.73 2.39 0.91
N ARG A 115 4.25 1.78 1.99
CA ARG A 115 5.09 0.95 2.87
C ARG A 115 5.42 -0.38 2.24
N LEU A 116 4.48 -1.02 1.56
CA LEU A 116 4.73 -2.26 0.82
C LEU A 116 5.74 -2.05 -0.31
N LYS A 117 5.62 -0.93 -1.03
CA LYS A 117 6.57 -0.54 -2.06
C LYS A 117 7.98 -0.36 -1.48
N ALA A 118 8.11 0.35 -0.36
CA ALA A 118 9.40 0.54 0.31
C ALA A 118 9.99 -0.79 0.79
N TYR A 119 9.16 -1.66 1.39
CA TYR A 119 9.57 -2.99 1.84
C TYR A 119 10.07 -3.87 0.70
N LEU A 120 9.36 -3.87 -0.44
CA LEU A 120 9.73 -4.60 -1.65
C LEU A 120 11.04 -4.08 -2.26
N ALA A 121 11.34 -2.78 -2.15
CA ALA A 121 12.57 -2.19 -2.69
C ALA A 121 13.81 -2.40 -1.80
N ASP A 122 13.63 -2.74 -0.53
CA ASP A 122 14.71 -2.92 0.43
C ASP A 122 15.41 -4.28 0.22
N GLU A 123 16.60 -4.23 -0.37
CA GLU A 123 17.45 -5.38 -0.65
C GLU A 123 18.02 -6.07 0.59
N SER A 124 17.90 -5.47 1.78
CA SER A 124 18.28 -6.14 3.03
C SER A 124 17.29 -7.24 3.44
N HIS A 125 16.08 -7.24 2.89
CA HIS A 125 15.10 -8.30 3.10
C HIS A 125 15.32 -9.49 2.15
N GLY A 126 15.05 -10.69 2.68
CA GLY A 126 15.04 -11.92 1.89
C GLY A 126 13.98 -11.92 0.78
N ILE A 127 14.09 -12.90 -0.13
CA ILE A 127 13.19 -13.03 -1.28
C ILE A 127 11.75 -13.32 -0.84
N PHE A 128 11.53 -14.26 0.08
CA PHE A 128 10.17 -14.65 0.52
C PHE A 128 9.39 -13.51 1.20
N PRO A 129 9.97 -12.75 2.15
CA PRO A 129 9.31 -11.58 2.71
C PRO A 129 8.91 -10.54 1.65
N ARG A 130 9.77 -10.32 0.64
CA ARG A 130 9.49 -9.41 -0.47
C ARG A 130 8.38 -9.95 -1.39
N ILE A 131 8.30 -11.27 -1.57
CA ILE A 131 7.16 -11.93 -2.25
C ILE A 131 5.86 -11.73 -1.48
N THR A 132 5.86 -11.83 -0.14
CA THR A 132 4.67 -11.52 0.68
C THR A 132 4.21 -10.07 0.44
N ALA A 133 5.15 -9.12 0.28
CA ALA A 133 4.82 -7.74 -0.07
C ALA A 133 4.22 -7.59 -1.49
N ILE A 134 4.73 -8.34 -2.48
CA ILE A 134 4.16 -8.41 -3.83
C ILE A 134 2.70 -8.90 -3.78
N HIS A 135 2.46 -10.04 -3.11
CA HIS A 135 1.11 -10.60 -3.00
C HIS A 135 0.18 -9.67 -2.20
N SER A 136 0.70 -8.93 -1.22
CA SER A 136 -0.08 -7.92 -0.50
C SER A 136 -0.53 -6.76 -1.41
N LEU A 137 0.33 -6.29 -2.32
CA LEU A 137 -0.05 -5.28 -3.33
C LEU A 137 -1.11 -5.82 -4.30
N GLU A 138 -1.01 -7.08 -4.70
CA GLU A 138 -2.01 -7.75 -5.54
C GLU A 138 -3.36 -7.87 -4.83
N GLU A 139 -3.37 -8.28 -3.56
CA GLU A 139 -4.57 -8.45 -2.77
C GLU A 139 -5.27 -7.11 -2.46
N ILE A 140 -4.50 -6.03 -2.29
CA ILE A 140 -5.05 -4.66 -2.23
C ILE A 140 -5.84 -4.33 -3.51
N CYS A 141 -5.39 -4.70 -4.71
CA CYS A 141 -6.15 -4.48 -5.94
C CYS A 141 -7.46 -5.29 -5.96
N LYS A 142 -7.43 -6.54 -5.49
CA LYS A 142 -8.60 -7.42 -5.47
C LYS A 142 -9.70 -6.87 -4.56
N GLN A 143 -9.31 -6.35 -3.39
CA GLN A 143 -10.26 -5.77 -2.43
C GLN A 143 -10.60 -4.30 -2.73
N HIS A 144 -9.70 -3.57 -3.41
CA HIS A 144 -9.87 -2.16 -3.77
C HIS A 144 -9.48 -1.90 -5.25
N PRO A 145 -10.37 -2.20 -6.22
CA PRO A 145 -10.06 -2.10 -7.65
C PRO A 145 -9.60 -0.73 -8.14
N ASN A 146 -9.98 0.35 -7.45
CA ASN A 146 -9.55 1.72 -7.75
C ASN A 146 -8.05 1.97 -7.47
N THR A 147 -7.39 1.08 -6.72
CA THR A 147 -5.96 1.19 -6.40
C THR A 147 -5.06 0.50 -7.44
N ARG A 148 -5.65 -0.22 -8.40
CA ARG A 148 -4.94 -1.04 -9.40
C ARG A 148 -3.74 -0.33 -10.03
N GLN A 149 -3.92 0.90 -10.50
CA GLN A 149 -2.83 1.66 -11.15
C GLN A 149 -1.66 1.95 -10.20
N LYS A 150 -1.93 2.21 -8.91
CA LYS A 150 -0.90 2.49 -7.90
C LYS A 150 -0.09 1.25 -7.57
N CYS A 151 -0.76 0.11 -7.40
CA CYS A 151 -0.09 -1.18 -7.16
C CYS A 151 0.72 -1.64 -8.38
N ILE A 152 0.16 -1.55 -9.60
CA ILE A 152 0.89 -1.84 -10.83
C ILE A 152 2.12 -0.95 -10.91
N ALA A 153 1.97 0.37 -10.74
CA ALA A 153 3.12 1.28 -10.77
C ALA A 153 4.21 0.92 -9.75
N ALA A 154 3.84 0.45 -8.55
CA ALA A 154 4.82 -0.03 -7.56
C ALA A 154 5.57 -1.28 -8.04
N LEU A 155 4.85 -2.29 -8.57
CA LEU A 155 5.42 -3.53 -9.09
C LEU A 155 6.28 -3.29 -10.35
N THR A 156 5.76 -2.53 -11.32
CA THR A 156 6.50 -2.15 -12.54
C THR A 156 7.77 -1.38 -12.18
N GLN A 157 7.70 -0.47 -11.20
CA GLN A 157 8.87 0.28 -10.77
C GLN A 157 9.95 -0.64 -10.19
N GLN A 158 9.58 -1.65 -9.39
CA GLN A 158 10.56 -2.63 -8.90
C GLN A 158 11.13 -3.47 -10.04
N LEU A 159 10.29 -3.87 -11.01
CA LEU A 159 10.73 -4.68 -12.14
C LEU A 159 11.71 -3.94 -13.04
N LYS A 160 11.69 -2.60 -13.11
CA LYS A 160 12.71 -1.84 -13.88
C LYS A 160 14.14 -2.15 -13.43
N SER A 161 14.33 -2.53 -12.16
CA SER A 161 15.61 -2.99 -11.61
C SER A 161 15.82 -4.50 -11.81
N PHE A 162 15.27 -5.10 -12.87
CA PHE A 162 15.31 -6.56 -13.11
C PHE A 162 16.74 -7.12 -13.13
N ALA A 163 17.73 -6.32 -13.52
CA ALA A 163 19.13 -6.73 -13.56
C ALA A 163 19.76 -6.85 -12.16
N GLN A 164 19.23 -6.12 -11.17
CA GLN A 164 19.71 -6.15 -9.78
C GLN A 164 18.85 -7.06 -8.89
N ASN A 165 17.57 -7.23 -9.23
CA ASN A 165 16.68 -8.12 -8.51
C ASN A 165 17.10 -9.59 -8.66
N PRO A 166 16.88 -10.42 -7.62
CA PRO A 166 16.90 -11.88 -7.77
C PRO A 166 15.95 -12.33 -8.88
N HIS A 167 16.36 -13.31 -9.68
CA HIS A 167 15.57 -13.78 -10.82
C HIS A 167 14.19 -14.31 -10.39
N GLU A 168 14.15 -15.07 -9.29
CA GLU A 168 12.88 -15.57 -8.74
C GLU A 168 11.95 -14.41 -8.36
N LEU A 169 12.49 -13.35 -7.74
CA LEU A 169 11.70 -12.18 -7.38
C LEU A 169 11.11 -11.50 -8.62
N ASN A 170 11.88 -11.35 -9.70
CA ASN A 170 11.37 -10.83 -10.97
C ASN A 170 10.22 -11.70 -11.51
N GLY A 171 10.35 -13.03 -11.43
CA GLY A 171 9.29 -13.96 -11.79
C GLY A 171 7.99 -13.71 -11.03
N PHE A 172 8.05 -13.54 -9.70
CA PHE A 172 6.87 -13.24 -8.89
C PHE A 172 6.29 -11.84 -9.17
N ILE A 173 7.13 -10.83 -9.43
CA ILE A 173 6.64 -9.51 -9.85
C ILE A 173 5.86 -9.62 -11.17
N VAL A 174 6.40 -10.35 -12.16
CA VAL A 174 5.75 -10.58 -13.45
C VAL A 174 4.45 -11.38 -13.29
N ALA A 175 4.44 -12.41 -12.44
CA ALA A 175 3.25 -13.21 -12.14
C ALA A 175 2.11 -12.32 -11.60
N SER A 176 2.38 -11.46 -10.61
CA SER A 176 1.37 -10.54 -10.09
C SER A 176 0.97 -9.48 -11.12
N LEU A 177 1.88 -9.00 -11.98
CA LEU A 177 1.51 -8.09 -13.07
C LEU A 177 0.57 -8.75 -14.10
N ILE A 178 0.73 -10.06 -14.36
CA ILE A 178 -0.18 -10.83 -15.22
C ILE A 178 -1.56 -10.98 -14.55
N GLU A 179 -1.60 -11.33 -13.27
CA GLU A 179 -2.85 -11.45 -12.50
C GLU A 179 -3.62 -10.12 -12.48
N LEU A 180 -2.90 -9.01 -12.37
CA LEU A 180 -3.46 -7.66 -12.43
C LEU A 180 -3.77 -7.19 -13.86
N GLN A 181 -3.52 -7.99 -14.89
CA GLN A 181 -3.73 -7.67 -16.31
C GLN A 181 -2.97 -6.41 -16.77
N ALA A 182 -1.75 -6.21 -16.28
CA ALA A 182 -0.97 -4.98 -16.41
C ALA A 182 -0.32 -4.80 -17.80
N VAL A 183 -1.13 -4.61 -18.84
CA VAL A 183 -0.69 -4.35 -20.22
C VAL A 183 0.28 -3.16 -20.29
N GLU A 184 0.09 -2.15 -19.44
CA GLU A 184 0.96 -0.98 -19.33
C GLU A 184 2.42 -1.30 -18.92
N SER A 185 2.67 -2.49 -18.35
CA SER A 185 4.00 -2.95 -17.93
C SER A 185 4.73 -3.76 -18.99
N ALA A 186 4.08 -4.05 -20.14
CA ALA A 186 4.58 -4.98 -21.15
C ALA A 186 6.01 -4.66 -21.63
N ALA A 187 6.36 -3.38 -21.78
CA ALA A 187 7.70 -2.98 -22.23
C ALA A 187 8.80 -3.39 -21.25
N VAL A 188 8.57 -3.21 -19.94
CA VAL A 188 9.52 -3.58 -18.88
C VAL A 188 9.61 -5.10 -18.77
N ILE A 189 8.46 -5.79 -18.82
CA ILE A 189 8.41 -7.25 -18.77
C ILE A 189 9.19 -7.85 -19.95
N LYS A 190 8.95 -7.36 -21.18
CA LYS A 190 9.67 -7.80 -22.38
C LYS A 190 11.19 -7.62 -22.24
N SER A 191 11.64 -6.47 -21.75
CA SER A 191 13.06 -6.22 -21.51
C SER A 191 13.66 -7.19 -20.49
N ALA A 192 12.94 -7.48 -19.40
CA ALA A 192 13.39 -8.44 -18.38
C ALA A 192 13.54 -9.87 -18.92
N PHE A 193 12.63 -10.32 -19.81
CA PHE A 193 12.75 -11.61 -20.49
C PHE A 193 13.94 -11.66 -21.45
N LEU A 194 14.13 -10.62 -22.27
CA LEU A 194 15.29 -10.57 -23.18
C LEU A 194 16.63 -10.54 -22.44
N ALA A 195 16.66 -9.92 -21.26
CA ALA A 195 17.80 -9.94 -20.35
C ALA A 195 17.99 -11.26 -19.61
N GLN A 196 17.13 -12.26 -19.83
CA GLN A 196 17.12 -13.56 -19.13
C GLN A 196 17.04 -13.41 -17.59
N SER A 197 16.40 -12.33 -17.12
CA SER A 197 16.27 -12.01 -15.70
C SER A 197 14.95 -12.52 -15.09
N VAL A 198 14.11 -13.18 -15.88
CA VAL A 198 12.85 -13.79 -15.46
C VAL A 198 12.92 -15.31 -15.73
N PRO A 199 12.73 -16.17 -14.72
CA PRO A 199 12.74 -17.61 -14.92
C PRO A 199 11.42 -18.09 -15.54
N ASP A 200 11.53 -18.80 -16.66
CA ASP A 200 10.39 -19.39 -17.38
C ASP A 200 9.55 -20.34 -16.51
N GLU A 201 10.15 -20.92 -15.47
CA GLU A 201 9.51 -21.87 -14.56
C GLU A 201 8.38 -21.26 -13.71
N ILE A 202 8.41 -19.92 -13.51
CA ILE A 202 7.42 -19.21 -12.69
C ILE A 202 6.26 -18.70 -13.56
N THR A 203 6.57 -18.05 -14.69
CA THR A 203 5.57 -17.32 -15.50
C THR A 203 5.37 -17.88 -16.90
N GLY A 204 6.12 -18.92 -17.28
CA GLY A 204 6.27 -19.30 -18.68
C GLY A 204 7.15 -18.32 -19.45
N THR A 205 7.22 -18.50 -20.77
CA THR A 205 8.00 -17.65 -21.67
C THR A 205 7.32 -16.31 -21.94
N TRP A 206 8.03 -15.37 -22.56
CA TRP A 206 7.44 -14.10 -23.02
C TRP A 206 6.19 -14.27 -23.90
N ASP A 207 6.12 -15.33 -24.71
CA ASP A 207 4.93 -15.62 -25.52
C ASP A 207 3.73 -16.01 -24.64
N ASN A 208 3.94 -16.80 -23.58
CA ASN A 208 2.90 -17.11 -22.61
C ASN A 208 2.39 -15.85 -21.88
N VAL A 209 3.29 -14.92 -21.58
CA VAL A 209 2.94 -13.62 -21.00
C VAL A 209 2.14 -12.78 -21.98
N CYS A 210 2.52 -12.74 -23.27
CA CYS A 210 1.77 -12.04 -24.30
C CYS A 210 0.34 -12.56 -24.44
N ASP A 211 0.18 -13.88 -24.45
CA ASP A 211 -1.13 -14.54 -24.51
C ASP A 211 -1.98 -14.18 -23.29
N SER A 212 -1.38 -14.20 -22.09
CA SER A 212 -2.08 -13.93 -20.83
C SER A 212 -2.52 -12.46 -20.69
N LEU A 213 -1.77 -11.53 -21.30
CA LEU A 213 -2.08 -10.10 -21.32
C LEU A 213 -2.87 -9.67 -22.57
N GLY A 214 -3.07 -10.57 -23.55
CA GLY A 214 -3.75 -10.27 -24.81
C GLY A 214 -3.01 -9.25 -25.69
N ILE A 215 -1.68 -9.24 -25.66
CA ILE A 215 -0.83 -8.27 -26.39
C ILE A 215 -0.09 -8.91 -27.57
N ASN A 216 0.22 -8.10 -28.57
CA ASN A 216 1.06 -8.51 -29.70
C ASN A 216 2.51 -8.11 -29.45
N SER A 217 3.39 -9.11 -29.31
CA SER A 217 4.83 -8.95 -29.04
C SER A 217 5.54 -7.96 -29.98
N ASP A 218 5.21 -7.95 -31.27
CA ASP A 218 5.86 -7.10 -32.29
C ASP A 218 5.56 -5.61 -32.08
N LYS A 219 4.45 -5.30 -31.40
CA LYS A 219 4.03 -3.92 -31.11
C LYS A 219 4.60 -3.37 -29.79
N ILE A 220 5.22 -4.23 -28.99
CA ILE A 220 5.79 -3.84 -27.69
C ILE A 220 7.25 -3.42 -27.90
N ALA A 221 7.51 -2.14 -27.69
CA ALA A 221 8.87 -1.61 -27.62
C ALA A 221 9.59 -2.12 -26.37
N LEU A 222 10.92 -2.14 -26.41
CA LEU A 222 11.73 -2.43 -25.24
C LEU A 222 11.71 -1.24 -24.29
N PHE A 223 11.68 -1.54 -22.99
CA PHE A 223 12.03 -0.54 -21.99
C PHE A 223 13.49 -0.14 -22.16
N THR A 224 13.71 1.11 -22.52
CA THR A 224 15.00 1.80 -22.42
C THR A 224 15.03 2.50 -21.08
N ASP A 225 16.07 2.25 -20.27
CA ASP A 225 16.37 3.11 -19.13
C ASP A 225 16.57 4.53 -19.68
N ILE A 226 15.56 5.37 -19.55
CA ILE A 226 15.74 6.81 -19.75
C ILE A 226 16.43 7.30 -18.47
N ASN A 227 17.71 6.95 -18.33
CA ASN A 227 18.61 7.73 -17.52
C ASN A 227 18.95 8.98 -18.36
N LEU A 228 18.07 9.99 -18.29
CA LEU A 228 18.18 11.24 -19.04
C LEU A 228 19.34 12.13 -18.56
N ASP A 229 20.35 11.59 -17.90
CA ASP A 229 21.63 12.25 -17.66
C ASP A 229 22.62 12.05 -18.83
N GLU A 230 22.33 11.16 -19.79
CA GLU A 230 23.15 10.96 -21.00
C GLU A 230 22.54 11.51 -22.30
N VAL A 231 21.39 12.20 -22.25
CA VAL A 231 20.81 12.90 -23.43
C VAL A 231 21.59 14.17 -23.82
N SER A 232 22.76 14.40 -23.20
CA SER A 232 23.73 15.40 -23.64
C SER A 232 24.61 14.96 -24.82
N GLN A 233 24.47 13.73 -25.36
CA GLN A 233 25.38 13.22 -26.40
C GLN A 233 24.78 12.93 -27.78
N LEU A 234 23.52 13.29 -28.08
CA LEU A 234 23.03 13.22 -29.46
C LEU A 234 22.21 14.46 -29.83
N GLY A 235 22.94 15.48 -30.29
CA GLY A 235 22.44 16.61 -31.05
C GLY A 235 23.38 16.93 -32.20
N ASP A 236 23.91 15.92 -32.90
CA ASP A 236 24.64 16.10 -34.15
C ASP A 236 23.63 15.92 -35.31
N ILE A 237 22.90 16.99 -35.64
CA ILE A 237 22.17 17.09 -36.91
C ILE A 237 23.02 17.99 -37.81
N SER A 238 23.62 17.35 -38.81
CA SER A 238 24.39 18.00 -39.87
C SER A 238 23.50 18.76 -40.85
N THR A 239 23.97 19.97 -41.14
CA THR A 239 23.92 20.74 -42.40
C THR A 239 22.62 21.40 -42.87
N ASP A 240 22.79 22.70 -43.10
CA ASP A 240 21.97 23.64 -43.87
C ASP A 240 20.75 24.24 -43.17
N GLU A 241 21.01 25.17 -42.24
CA GLU A 241 20.49 26.55 -42.34
C GLU A 241 21.15 27.49 -41.30
N MET A 242 21.72 28.59 -41.80
CA MET A 242 22.06 29.84 -41.09
C MET A 242 23.09 29.75 -39.95
N THR A 243 24.40 29.74 -40.22
CA THR A 243 25.19 30.99 -40.41
C THR A 243 24.46 32.30 -40.08
N GLN A 244 24.03 32.51 -38.83
CA GLN A 244 23.80 33.85 -38.28
C GLN A 244 23.61 33.86 -36.76
N THR A 245 24.63 33.47 -35.99
CA THR A 245 24.67 33.84 -34.54
C THR A 245 26.07 33.82 -33.92
N GLN A 246 27.14 33.62 -34.70
CA GLN A 246 28.52 33.69 -34.22
C GLN A 246 29.10 35.11 -34.34
N GLU A 247 28.35 36.13 -33.89
CA GLU A 247 28.83 37.51 -33.87
C GLU A 247 28.16 38.36 -32.77
N ILE A 248 27.91 37.81 -31.57
CA ILE A 248 27.51 38.61 -30.38
C ILE A 248 28.23 38.11 -29.10
N ALA A 249 29.38 37.45 -29.22
CA ALA A 249 30.15 36.95 -28.08
C ALA A 249 31.49 37.67 -27.82
N ASP A 250 31.87 38.67 -28.62
CA ASP A 250 33.16 39.39 -28.47
C ASP A 250 33.04 40.92 -28.35
N SER A 251 31.92 41.45 -27.83
CA SER A 251 31.76 42.92 -27.69
C SER A 251 31.07 43.42 -26.41
N LYS A 252 31.01 42.62 -25.33
CA LYS A 252 30.50 43.11 -24.03
C LYS A 252 31.39 42.79 -22.83
N GLU A 253 32.61 42.31 -23.05
CA GLU A 253 33.62 42.10 -22.00
C GLU A 253 34.65 43.24 -21.95
N THR A 254 34.23 44.49 -22.17
CA THR A 254 35.16 45.64 -22.07
C THR A 254 34.51 47.01 -21.74
N GLN A 255 33.31 47.08 -21.14
CA GLN A 255 32.72 48.37 -20.72
C GLN A 255 31.87 48.34 -19.43
N LEU A 256 32.25 47.55 -18.41
CA LEU A 256 31.69 47.69 -17.05
C LEU A 256 32.77 47.64 -15.94
N GLN A 257 34.02 47.98 -16.29
CA GLN A 257 35.11 48.23 -15.32
C GLN A 257 35.18 49.69 -14.84
N ASP A 258 34.17 50.52 -15.13
CA ASP A 258 34.17 51.97 -14.85
C ASP A 258 33.07 52.45 -13.87
N VAL A 259 32.45 51.57 -13.07
CA VAL A 259 31.52 52.01 -11.99
C VAL A 259 31.79 51.32 -10.65
N ILE A 260 33.01 50.83 -10.42
CA ILE A 260 33.49 50.45 -9.08
C ILE A 260 34.57 51.45 -8.68
N THR A 261 34.15 52.65 -8.30
CA THR A 261 34.95 53.64 -7.55
C THR A 261 34.03 54.80 -7.16
N ASP A 262 33.10 54.58 -6.21
CA ASP A 262 32.61 55.67 -5.34
C ASP A 262 31.74 55.28 -4.13
N GLU A 263 31.41 54.00 -3.89
CA GLU A 263 30.66 53.60 -2.67
C GLU A 263 31.44 52.71 -1.67
N VAL A 264 32.78 52.69 -1.74
CA VAL A 264 33.66 52.04 -0.74
C VAL A 264 34.19 53.04 0.30
N THR A 265 33.44 54.11 0.60
CA THR A 265 33.79 55.03 1.70
C THR A 265 32.57 55.44 2.51
N GLN A 266 31.99 54.51 3.28
CA GLN A 266 31.18 54.86 4.47
C GLN A 266 30.88 53.69 5.43
N LEU A 267 31.77 52.72 5.57
CA LEU A 267 31.65 51.68 6.60
C LEU A 267 32.99 51.38 7.27
N GLU A 268 33.44 52.30 8.12
CA GLU A 268 34.45 52.09 9.16
C GLU A 268 34.15 53.05 10.34
N ASP A 269 34.33 52.54 11.57
CA ASP A 269 33.89 53.04 12.88
C ASP A 269 32.38 52.91 13.17
N VAL A 270 31.89 52.05 14.07
CA VAL A 270 32.37 51.82 15.45
C VAL A 270 32.16 50.36 15.87
N SER A 271 33.20 49.84 16.53
CA SER A 271 33.32 48.49 17.07
C SER A 271 32.68 48.32 18.47
N GLN A 272 32.43 47.06 18.82
CA GLN A 272 32.61 46.44 20.15
C GLN A 272 31.45 46.28 21.18
N THR A 273 31.15 44.99 21.40
CA THR A 273 30.93 44.22 22.67
C THR A 273 29.67 44.43 23.53
N GLN A 274 28.90 43.34 23.73
CA GLN A 274 28.93 42.54 24.98
C GLN A 274 28.02 41.28 24.92
N GLU A 275 28.60 40.12 25.24
CA GLU A 275 27.91 38.91 25.70
C GLU A 275 27.34 39.12 27.11
N ILE A 276 26.08 38.75 27.37
CA ILE A 276 25.61 38.35 28.71
C ILE A 276 24.56 37.23 28.61
N SER A 277 24.86 36.11 29.26
CA SER A 277 23.98 34.97 29.56
C SER A 277 23.05 35.28 30.75
N PHE A 278 21.80 34.76 30.78
CA PHE A 278 21.17 34.06 31.94
C PHE A 278 19.61 33.98 31.89
N LYS A 279 19.13 32.73 32.00
CA LYS A 279 17.98 32.18 32.79
C LYS A 279 16.54 32.74 32.67
N LYS A 280 15.67 31.87 32.13
CA LYS A 280 14.40 31.30 32.66
C LYS A 280 13.60 32.12 33.71
N LYS A 281 12.38 32.52 33.36
CA LYS A 281 11.24 32.62 34.29
C LYS A 281 9.88 32.46 33.58
N GLN A 282 8.94 31.84 34.30
CA GLN A 282 7.57 31.48 33.93
C GLN A 282 6.61 32.67 33.77
N PRO A 283 5.42 32.45 33.16
CA PRO A 283 4.46 33.50 32.80
C PRO A 283 3.51 33.79 33.96
N ASP A 284 3.18 35.05 34.19
CA ASP A 284 1.96 35.43 34.91
C ASP A 284 1.51 36.86 34.53
N GLN A 285 0.24 36.93 34.16
CA GLN A 285 -0.71 38.05 34.27
C GLN A 285 -0.48 39.29 33.39
N ILE A 286 -1.15 39.29 32.24
CA ILE A 286 -1.53 40.53 31.54
C ILE A 286 -2.86 41.00 32.15
N THR A 287 -2.82 42.17 32.77
CA THR A 287 -3.97 42.93 33.29
C THR A 287 -4.72 43.63 32.15
N THR A 288 -6.03 43.79 32.35
CA THR A 288 -7.10 44.15 31.39
C THR A 288 -7.13 45.59 30.86
N ASP A 289 -5.98 46.23 30.62
CA ASP A 289 -5.95 47.64 30.17
C ASP A 289 -5.27 47.86 28.79
N GLU A 290 -5.08 46.82 27.97
CA GLU A 290 -4.59 46.92 26.59
C GLU A 290 -5.54 46.26 25.56
N LEU A 291 -6.83 46.60 25.62
CA LEU A 291 -7.85 46.10 24.67
C LEU A 291 -8.61 47.21 23.93
N GLU A 292 -8.01 48.39 23.80
CA GLU A 292 -8.63 49.55 23.11
C GLU A 292 -7.93 49.97 21.80
N ASN A 293 -7.30 49.04 21.07
CA ASN A 293 -6.74 49.35 19.74
C ASN A 293 -6.91 48.26 18.68
N LEU A 294 -8.06 47.58 18.66
CA LEU A 294 -8.50 46.78 17.51
C LEU A 294 -9.88 47.26 17.06
N ALA A 295 -9.88 48.28 16.20
CA ALA A 295 -11.07 48.73 15.50
C ALA A 295 -11.44 47.68 14.44
N ILE A 296 -12.39 46.79 14.77
CA ILE A 296 -13.07 45.93 13.80
C ILE A 296 -14.06 46.82 13.03
N THR A 297 -13.97 46.86 11.71
CA THR A 297 -14.82 47.73 10.90
C THR A 297 -16.19 47.08 10.64
N SER A 298 -17.22 47.90 10.41
CA SER A 298 -18.60 47.43 10.18
C SER A 298 -18.75 46.49 8.98
N ASP A 299 -17.78 46.50 8.06
CA ASP A 299 -17.78 45.66 6.87
C ASP A 299 -17.28 44.23 7.17
N ASP A 300 -16.48 44.05 8.25
CA ASP A 300 -15.97 42.74 8.67
C ASP A 300 -17.04 41.89 9.39
N LEU A 301 -18.10 42.53 9.92
CA LEU A 301 -19.22 41.83 10.57
C LEU A 301 -20.28 41.34 9.57
N GLN A 302 -20.45 42.00 8.42
CA GLN A 302 -21.38 41.54 7.38
C GLN A 302 -20.89 40.26 6.68
N LEU A 303 -19.58 40.07 6.55
CA LEU A 303 -19.01 38.87 5.92
C LEU A 303 -19.22 37.59 6.76
N ILE A 304 -19.37 37.72 8.08
CA ILE A 304 -19.58 36.58 9.00
C ILE A 304 -21.06 36.14 9.01
N GLU A 305 -21.98 37.08 8.84
CA GLU A 305 -23.42 36.80 8.81
C GLU A 305 -23.85 36.12 7.48
N ASP A 306 -23.24 36.50 6.35
CA ASP A 306 -23.50 35.85 5.06
C ASP A 306 -22.99 34.39 5.00
N VAL A 307 -21.80 34.12 5.58
CA VAL A 307 -21.23 32.75 5.62
C VAL A 307 -22.03 31.81 6.52
N THR A 308 -22.63 32.34 7.61
CA THR A 308 -23.46 31.52 8.51
C THR A 308 -24.82 31.19 7.91
N MET A 309 -25.37 32.05 7.05
CA MET A 309 -26.64 31.81 6.37
C MET A 309 -26.53 30.76 5.24
N ASP A 310 -25.40 30.69 4.54
CA ASP A 310 -25.15 29.69 3.49
C ASP A 310 -24.96 28.26 4.05
N VAL A 311 -24.37 28.14 5.25
CA VAL A 311 -24.20 26.84 5.94
C VAL A 311 -25.55 26.25 6.37
N GLU A 312 -26.50 27.09 6.83
CA GLU A 312 -27.85 26.64 7.19
C GLU A 312 -28.69 26.20 5.97
N GLN A 313 -28.46 26.81 4.80
CA GLN A 313 -29.14 26.38 3.57
C GLN A 313 -28.61 25.04 3.05
N LEU A 314 -27.31 24.77 3.19
CA LEU A 314 -26.71 23.48 2.82
C LEU A 314 -27.23 22.32 3.70
N HIS A 315 -27.36 22.54 5.01
CA HIS A 315 -27.93 21.53 5.92
C HIS A 315 -29.41 21.20 5.63
N LYS A 316 -30.19 22.14 5.09
CA LYS A 316 -31.59 21.91 4.65
C LYS A 316 -31.70 21.14 3.34
N VAL A 317 -30.66 21.12 2.51
CA VAL A 317 -30.63 20.35 1.25
C VAL A 317 -30.21 18.90 1.52
N GLU A 318 -29.28 18.66 2.44
CA GLU A 318 -28.89 17.30 2.86
C GLU A 318 -30.05 16.54 3.51
N THR A 319 -30.77 17.18 4.45
CA THR A 319 -31.88 16.54 5.16
C THR A 319 -33.07 16.16 4.25
N LYS A 320 -33.32 16.92 3.18
CA LYS A 320 -34.35 16.57 2.17
C LYS A 320 -33.93 15.43 1.25
N THR A 321 -32.63 15.24 1.04
CA THR A 321 -32.10 14.19 0.16
C THR A 321 -32.19 12.82 0.85
N ASP A 322 -32.03 12.77 2.17
CA ASP A 322 -32.14 11.54 2.95
C ASP A 322 -33.59 11.05 3.11
N GLU A 323 -34.57 11.96 3.25
CA GLU A 323 -35.99 11.59 3.29
C GLU A 323 -36.50 11.02 1.95
N GLN A 324 -35.99 11.51 0.81
CA GLN A 324 -36.33 10.94 -0.49
C GLN A 324 -35.70 9.56 -0.74
N LYS A 325 -34.54 9.28 -0.15
CA LYS A 325 -33.82 8.00 -0.28
C LYS A 325 -34.47 6.90 0.56
N GLN A 326 -34.99 7.24 1.74
CA GLN A 326 -35.76 6.31 2.58
C GLN A 326 -37.10 5.91 1.95
N SER A 327 -37.76 6.82 1.21
CA SER A 327 -39.00 6.51 0.51
C SER A 327 -38.81 5.53 -0.65
N SER A 328 -37.69 5.61 -1.38
CA SER A 328 -37.40 4.70 -2.50
C SER A 328 -36.99 3.28 -2.06
N ASP A 329 -36.41 3.15 -0.87
CA ASP A 329 -35.96 1.85 -0.34
C ASP A 329 -37.12 1.02 0.25
N ILE A 330 -38.22 1.66 0.65
CA ILE A 330 -39.42 0.96 1.14
C ILE A 330 -40.22 0.36 -0.03
N ASP A 331 -40.38 1.09 -1.13
CA ASP A 331 -41.09 0.59 -2.33
C ASP A 331 -40.35 -0.58 -3.01
N ASN A 332 -39.01 -0.56 -3.03
CA ASN A 332 -38.22 -1.66 -3.60
C ASN A 332 -38.31 -2.95 -2.77
N ARG A 333 -38.43 -2.84 -1.43
CA ARG A 333 -38.56 -4.02 -0.54
C ARG A 333 -39.91 -4.72 -0.65
N GLU A 334 -40.99 -4.00 -0.91
CA GLU A 334 -42.30 -4.62 -1.18
C GLU A 334 -42.33 -5.33 -2.53
N THR A 335 -41.59 -4.81 -3.52
CA THR A 335 -41.52 -5.40 -4.87
C THR A 335 -40.75 -6.74 -4.89
N GLU A 336 -39.64 -6.84 -4.15
CA GLU A 336 -38.85 -8.08 -4.02
C GLU A 336 -39.57 -9.18 -3.22
N ALA A 337 -40.36 -8.81 -2.20
CA ALA A 337 -41.15 -9.76 -1.41
C ALA A 337 -42.29 -10.41 -2.22
N THR A 338 -42.83 -9.71 -3.22
CA THR A 338 -43.82 -10.28 -4.15
C THR A 338 -43.20 -11.17 -5.23
N GLN A 339 -41.94 -10.95 -5.60
CA GLN A 339 -41.26 -11.73 -6.64
C GLN A 339 -40.74 -13.08 -6.11
N LEU A 340 -40.28 -13.11 -4.85
CA LEU A 340 -39.88 -14.36 -4.17
C LEU A 340 -41.04 -15.32 -3.91
N LYS A 341 -42.29 -14.82 -3.84
CA LYS A 341 -43.48 -15.66 -3.62
C LYS A 341 -43.97 -16.34 -4.90
N SER A 342 -43.62 -15.82 -6.08
CA SER A 342 -43.95 -16.44 -7.36
C SER A 342 -42.97 -17.53 -7.83
N GLU A 343 -41.80 -17.63 -7.20
CA GLU A 343 -40.73 -18.54 -7.64
C GLU A 343 -40.67 -19.85 -6.82
N VAL A 344 -41.32 -19.88 -5.64
CA VAL A 344 -41.40 -21.08 -4.78
C VAL A 344 -42.46 -22.09 -5.26
N ASP A 345 -43.43 -21.68 -6.09
CA ASP A 345 -44.51 -22.56 -6.57
C ASP A 345 -44.18 -23.34 -7.86
N ASN A 346 -42.98 -23.19 -8.45
CA ASN A 346 -42.66 -23.75 -9.78
C ASN A 346 -41.44 -24.68 -9.86
N GLN A 347 -40.89 -25.16 -8.73
CA GLN A 347 -39.79 -26.14 -8.74
C GLN A 347 -40.08 -27.40 -7.90
N THR A 348 -41.15 -28.09 -8.25
CA THR A 348 -41.24 -29.55 -8.09
C THR A 348 -41.24 -30.14 -9.48
N VAL A 349 -40.11 -30.71 -9.91
CA VAL A 349 -39.94 -31.81 -10.89
C VAL A 349 -38.57 -31.69 -11.61
N THR A 350 -37.85 -32.83 -11.62
CA THR A 350 -36.62 -33.19 -12.37
C THR A 350 -35.25 -32.92 -11.75
N ALA A 351 -34.68 -34.00 -11.20
CA ALA A 351 -33.26 -34.17 -10.94
C ALA A 351 -32.60 -34.93 -12.12
N SER A 352 -31.50 -34.39 -12.68
CA SER A 352 -30.39 -35.17 -13.25
C SER A 352 -29.27 -34.30 -13.88
N VAL A 353 -28.04 -34.53 -13.40
CA VAL A 353 -26.79 -34.70 -14.20
C VAL A 353 -26.16 -33.47 -14.90
N LYS A 354 -25.10 -32.90 -14.27
CA LYS A 354 -23.71 -32.66 -14.78
C LYS A 354 -23.02 -31.49 -14.05
N GLN A 355 -21.86 -31.74 -13.43
CA GLN A 355 -20.89 -30.72 -13.02
C GLN A 355 -19.79 -30.55 -14.09
N PRO A 356 -19.33 -29.32 -14.39
CA PRO A 356 -18.09 -29.08 -15.11
C PRO A 356 -16.90 -28.87 -14.15
N LEU A 357 -15.71 -29.28 -14.62
CA LEU A 357 -14.41 -29.08 -13.99
C LEU A 357 -13.96 -27.62 -14.05
N SER A 358 -13.50 -27.06 -12.93
CA SER A 358 -12.59 -25.91 -12.89
C SER A 358 -11.26 -26.33 -12.26
N LYS A 359 -10.18 -26.25 -13.04
CA LYS A 359 -8.80 -26.49 -12.60
C LYS A 359 -8.28 -25.23 -11.88
N GLY A 360 -8.10 -25.32 -10.56
CA GLY A 360 -7.21 -24.41 -9.82
C GLY A 360 -5.78 -24.92 -9.92
N PHE A 361 -4.84 -24.05 -10.28
CA PHE A 361 -3.42 -24.36 -10.33
C PHE A 361 -2.87 -24.64 -8.92
N GLY A 362 -2.01 -25.65 -8.86
CA GLY A 362 -1.68 -26.38 -7.63
C GLY A 362 -0.60 -25.74 -6.76
N GLY A 363 -0.67 -26.10 -5.47
CA GLY A 363 0.35 -25.84 -4.47
C GLY A 363 1.66 -26.58 -4.76
N PHE A 364 2.76 -25.91 -4.45
CA PHE A 364 4.11 -26.44 -4.51
C PHE A 364 4.35 -27.43 -3.36
N ALA A 365 4.65 -28.69 -3.71
CA ALA A 365 5.11 -29.70 -2.78
C ALA A 365 6.65 -29.70 -2.72
N THR A 366 7.21 -29.36 -1.57
CA THR A 366 8.65 -29.49 -1.30
C THR A 366 8.99 -30.96 -1.03
N SER A 367 9.76 -31.58 -1.93
CA SER A 367 10.23 -32.96 -1.74
C SER A 367 11.47 -32.97 -0.83
N GLN A 368 11.32 -33.40 0.43
CA GLN A 368 12.44 -33.81 1.25
C GLN A 368 12.97 -35.19 0.81
N GLY A 369 14.17 -35.23 0.26
CA GLY A 369 14.93 -36.44 -0.01
C GLY A 369 15.45 -37.08 1.28
N LYS A 370 14.84 -38.21 1.69
CA LYS A 370 15.42 -39.09 2.73
C LYS A 370 16.28 -40.17 2.07
N ALA A 371 17.60 -39.99 2.17
CA ALA A 371 18.59 -41.02 1.89
C ALA A 371 18.48 -42.18 2.90
N LYS A 372 18.20 -43.40 2.41
CA LYS A 372 18.32 -44.64 3.19
C LYS A 372 19.67 -45.30 2.90
N THR A 373 20.58 -45.23 3.88
CA THR A 373 21.82 -46.01 3.91
C THR A 373 21.52 -47.47 4.27
N ASN A 374 21.81 -48.39 3.35
CA ASN A 374 21.85 -49.83 3.60
C ASN A 374 23.12 -50.21 4.38
N LYS A 375 22.99 -50.56 5.67
CA LYS A 375 24.04 -51.24 6.43
C LYS A 375 23.85 -52.76 6.34
N LYS A 376 24.80 -53.42 5.65
CA LYS A 376 25.02 -54.87 5.66
C LYS A 376 25.33 -55.34 7.10
N LYS A 377 24.55 -56.30 7.62
CA LYS A 377 24.95 -57.16 8.74
C LYS A 377 25.90 -58.23 8.23
N LYS A 378 27.08 -58.35 8.85
CA LYS A 378 27.97 -59.51 8.79
C LYS A 378 28.23 -59.96 10.22
N ARG A 379 27.82 -61.21 10.47
CA ARG A 379 28.11 -62.11 11.61
C ARG A 379 27.55 -61.72 12.97
#